data_AF-A0A819A5D4-F1
#
_entry.id   AF-A0A819A5D4-F1
#
_cell.length_a   1.000
_cell.length_b   1.000
_cell.length_c   1.000
_cell.angle_alpha   90.00
_cell.angle_beta   90.00
_cell.angle_gamma   90.00
#
_symmetry.space_group_name_H-M   'P 1'
#
loop_
_entity.id
_entity.type
_entity.pdbx_description
1 polymer ?
#
loop_
_entity_poly.entity_id
_entity_poly.type
_entity_poly.pdbx_seq_one_letter_code
_entity_poly.pdbx_strand_id
1 'polypeptide(L)'
;MNYSMNQRKVQHRIISSKALTIIGIGFLTLAIIFVECQWLRPLESFKNHILMKCESNFRTACFGNSKKSHSICQWYFLNYTPSSWENIWFTNIEEFQNNVCERIADERNLNKTVLAVERLMELQKFGRNRTQSDKQHGDELLSKMFYRQECINPLTKVSFQEVEVSQVIEPLIGLLRDPLTICNRINSLPASDYEGAELQSKRFFLLSVAAPFYIHSSQQNHKDILQNNIQSNKHNTNVLPWMYQRSKLNLLDTEFDIDTKNAQNILIDLGSSYFKNWGGDSSAAAGHWFYEHYKRFGVKFDRIIAYEHSPLNPQTAWNQLPDDVFAIYTLINVGCATSGKFNPWVMLKALAKPHDHVVIKLDIDTPAIEVPLMDQLLNDSSINSLIDEAFFEHHITVREMQQYWGNPPGNLKDSYVLFTKLRQLGIRMHSWP
;
A
#
# COMPACT_ATOMS: atom_id res chain seq x y z
N MET A 1 -25.56 -34.17 -22.49
CA MET A 1 -26.57 -33.35 -21.80
C MET A 1 -26.84 -32.12 -22.65
N ASN A 2 -28.04 -32.03 -23.23
CA ASN A 2 -28.40 -31.05 -24.26
C ASN A 2 -28.69 -29.67 -23.67
N TYR A 3 -28.02 -28.64 -24.20
CA TYR A 3 -28.31 -27.23 -23.91
C TYR A 3 -29.42 -26.72 -24.84
N SER A 4 -30.53 -26.28 -24.25
CA SER A 4 -31.64 -25.61 -24.94
C SER A 4 -31.51 -24.11 -24.78
N MET A 5 -31.35 -23.41 -25.91
CA MET A 5 -31.50 -21.96 -26.03
C MET A 5 -32.91 -21.53 -25.59
N ASN A 6 -33.01 -20.42 -24.87
CA ASN A 6 -34.30 -19.77 -24.59
C ASN A 6 -34.31 -18.32 -25.07
N GLN A 7 -35.35 -18.01 -25.83
CA GLN A 7 -35.51 -16.82 -26.66
C GLN A 7 -35.87 -15.57 -25.86
N ARG A 8 -35.29 -14.43 -26.26
CA ARG A 8 -35.61 -13.08 -25.76
C ARG A 8 -36.99 -12.64 -26.27
N LYS A 9 -37.89 -12.28 -25.35
CA LYS A 9 -39.09 -11.48 -25.65
C LYS A 9 -38.77 -9.99 -25.55
N VAL A 10 -38.96 -9.28 -26.66
CA VAL A 10 -38.94 -7.82 -26.76
C VAL A 10 -40.28 -7.28 -26.27
N GLN A 11 -40.27 -6.46 -25.22
CA GLN A 11 -41.42 -5.66 -24.80
C GLN A 11 -41.22 -4.21 -25.26
N HIS A 12 -42.10 -3.76 -26.17
CA HIS A 12 -42.28 -2.37 -26.53
C HIS A 12 -42.86 -1.60 -25.32
N ARG A 13 -42.15 -0.56 -24.85
CA ARG A 13 -42.72 0.46 -23.97
C ARG A 13 -43.16 1.67 -24.79
N ILE A 14 -44.42 2.02 -24.61
CA ILE A 14 -45.12 3.19 -25.13
C ILE A 14 -44.56 4.44 -24.44
N ILE A 15 -44.13 5.41 -25.24
CA ILE A 15 -43.71 6.74 -24.79
C ILE A 15 -44.97 7.58 -24.58
N SER A 16 -45.28 7.89 -23.33
CA SER A 16 -46.33 8.83 -22.95
C SER A 16 -45.77 10.26 -22.93
N SER A 17 -46.30 11.08 -23.84
CA SER A 17 -46.11 12.53 -23.93
C SER A 17 -46.70 13.22 -22.68
N LYS A 18 -45.85 13.82 -21.84
CA LYS A 18 -46.18 15.01 -21.03
C LYS A 18 -44.91 15.86 -20.87
N ALA A 19 -44.71 16.73 -21.85
CA ALA A 19 -43.83 17.89 -21.74
C ALA A 19 -44.70 19.15 -21.61
N LEU A 20 -44.07 20.22 -21.12
CA LEU A 20 -44.56 21.60 -20.98
C LEU A 20 -45.49 21.89 -19.81
N THR A 21 -44.90 22.32 -18.70
CA THR A 21 -45.12 23.60 -18.01
C THR A 21 -44.10 23.64 -16.85
N ILE A 22 -43.55 24.80 -16.49
CA ILE A 22 -42.46 25.03 -15.49
C ILE A 22 -41.06 25.18 -16.13
N ILE A 23 -40.94 26.03 -17.14
CA ILE A 23 -39.71 26.82 -17.39
C ILE A 23 -40.20 28.25 -17.62
N GLY A 24 -40.26 29.06 -16.56
CA GLY A 24 -40.80 30.43 -16.70
C GLY A 24 -40.73 31.34 -15.48
N ILE A 25 -40.17 30.92 -14.33
CA ILE A 25 -40.11 31.78 -13.13
C ILE A 25 -38.68 31.93 -12.57
N GLY A 26 -37.70 31.15 -13.03
CA GLY A 26 -36.32 31.17 -12.50
C GLY A 26 -35.38 32.27 -13.03
N PHE A 27 -35.79 33.08 -14.02
CA PHE A 27 -34.91 34.06 -14.66
C PHE A 27 -35.14 35.52 -14.24
N LEU A 28 -36.14 35.81 -13.40
CA LEU A 28 -36.46 37.18 -12.98
C LEU A 28 -35.87 37.58 -11.61
N THR A 29 -35.33 36.65 -10.84
CA THR A 29 -34.73 36.91 -9.52
C THR A 29 -33.21 37.13 -9.54
N LEU A 30 -32.52 36.81 -10.65
CA LEU A 30 -31.07 37.01 -10.80
C LEU A 30 -30.69 38.37 -11.40
N ALA A 31 -31.65 39.13 -11.94
CA ALA A 31 -31.40 40.46 -12.51
C ALA A 31 -31.48 41.61 -11.49
N ILE A 32 -32.04 41.38 -10.29
CA ILE A 32 -32.19 42.42 -9.25
C ILE A 32 -30.95 42.52 -8.34
N ILE A 33 -30.13 41.47 -8.26
CA ILE A 33 -28.90 41.48 -7.43
C ILE A 33 -27.74 42.23 -8.12
N PHE A 34 -27.80 42.46 -9.44
CA PHE A 34 -26.72 43.11 -10.19
C PHE A 34 -26.81 44.64 -10.30
N VAL A 35 -27.86 45.28 -9.75
CA VAL A 35 -28.08 46.74 -9.87
C VAL A 35 -27.73 47.53 -8.60
N GLU A 36 -27.46 46.88 -7.45
CA GLU A 36 -27.10 47.58 -6.19
C GLU A 36 -25.61 47.58 -5.82
N CYS A 37 -24.70 47.21 -6.73
CA CYS A 37 -23.25 47.22 -6.47
C CYS A 37 -22.46 48.34 -7.19
N GLN A 38 -23.07 49.52 -7.40
CA GLN A 38 -22.40 50.68 -8.04
C GLN A 38 -22.22 51.92 -7.14
N TRP A 39 -22.38 51.82 -5.83
CA TRP A 39 -22.09 52.93 -4.90
C TRP A 39 -21.05 52.57 -3.84
N LEU A 40 -19.81 52.32 -4.26
CA LEU A 40 -18.65 52.44 -3.38
C LEU A 40 -17.57 53.28 -4.09
N ARG A 41 -17.51 54.56 -3.71
CA ARG A 41 -16.43 55.49 -4.05
C ARG A 41 -15.12 55.11 -3.34
N PRO A 42 -13.95 55.48 -3.88
CA PRO A 42 -12.66 55.07 -3.33
C PRO A 42 -12.30 55.88 -2.08
N LEU A 43 -12.02 55.17 -0.98
CA LEU A 43 -11.53 55.72 0.29
C LEU A 43 -9.99 55.76 0.26
N GLU A 44 -9.43 56.66 -0.54
CA GLU A 44 -7.97 56.82 -0.71
C GLU A 44 -7.31 57.78 0.31
N SER A 45 -8.08 58.36 1.24
CA SER A 45 -7.57 59.39 2.16
C SER A 45 -7.19 58.90 3.57
N PHE A 46 -7.36 57.61 3.91
CA PHE A 46 -7.10 57.13 5.30
C PHE A 46 -5.81 56.33 5.48
N LYS A 47 -5.04 56.09 4.40
CA LYS A 47 -3.81 55.27 4.46
C LYS A 47 -2.56 56.01 4.95
N ASN A 48 -2.53 57.35 4.89
CA ASN A 48 -1.29 58.10 5.12
C ASN A 48 -1.12 58.68 6.54
N HIS A 49 -2.06 58.47 7.47
CA HIS A 49 -1.95 59.00 8.83
C HIS A 49 -1.72 57.95 9.94
N ILE A 50 -1.92 56.67 9.64
CA ILE A 50 -1.64 55.57 10.59
C ILE A 50 -0.24 54.96 10.38
N LEU A 51 0.41 55.21 9.24
CA LEU A 51 1.70 54.59 8.91
C LEU A 51 2.96 55.28 9.48
N MET A 52 2.85 56.48 10.09
CA MET A 52 4.05 57.22 10.55
C MET A 52 4.29 57.25 12.06
N LYS A 53 3.53 56.49 12.87
CA LYS A 53 3.73 56.45 14.34
C LYS A 53 4.14 55.09 14.91
N CYS A 54 4.45 54.10 14.06
CA CYS A 54 4.89 52.77 14.49
C CYS A 54 6.38 52.45 14.20
N GLU A 55 7.19 53.38 13.68
CA GLU A 55 8.56 53.06 13.24
C GLU A 55 9.67 53.27 14.28
N SER A 56 9.44 53.89 15.43
CA SER A 56 10.54 54.20 16.37
C SER A 56 10.71 53.26 17.56
N ASN A 57 9.71 52.41 17.90
CA ASN A 57 9.75 51.59 19.12
C ASN A 57 9.80 50.07 18.89
N PHE A 58 9.99 49.61 17.65
CA PHE A 58 10.00 48.17 17.32
C PHE A 58 11.38 47.59 16.98
N ARG A 59 12.46 48.36 17.11
CA ARG A 59 13.81 47.91 16.69
C ARG A 59 14.54 47.03 17.70
N THR A 60 14.03 46.83 18.91
CA THR A 60 14.76 46.10 19.97
C THR A 60 14.06 44.83 20.48
N ALA A 61 12.92 44.43 19.91
CA ALA A 61 12.15 43.24 20.35
C ALA A 61 11.99 42.14 19.29
N CYS A 62 12.53 42.29 18.07
CA CYS A 62 12.20 41.40 16.93
C CYS A 62 13.33 40.52 16.37
N PHE A 63 14.51 40.46 16.97
CA PHE A 63 15.62 39.60 16.48
C PHE A 63 16.01 38.48 17.45
N GLY A 64 15.00 37.88 18.09
CA GLY A 64 15.11 36.63 18.84
C GLY A 64 14.42 35.44 18.15
N ASN A 65 14.11 35.53 16.86
CA ASN A 65 13.63 34.36 16.11
C ASN A 65 14.83 33.45 15.82
N SER A 66 15.22 32.63 16.80
CA SER A 66 16.09 31.49 16.52
C SER A 66 15.36 30.65 15.46
N LYS A 67 15.85 30.72 14.22
CA LYS A 67 15.39 29.84 13.15
C LYS A 67 15.63 28.43 13.67
N LYS A 68 14.57 27.74 14.11
CA LYS A 68 14.66 26.32 14.46
C LYS A 68 15.24 25.64 13.23
N SER A 69 16.47 25.16 13.36
CA SER A 69 17.13 24.34 12.37
C SER A 69 16.22 23.16 12.12
N HIS A 70 15.57 23.11 10.96
CA HIS A 70 14.76 21.97 10.59
C HIS A 70 15.74 20.85 10.26
N SER A 71 15.78 19.83 11.10
CA SER A 71 16.49 18.60 10.80
C SER A 71 15.75 17.85 9.70
N ILE A 72 16.51 17.19 8.84
CA ILE A 72 15.95 16.31 7.82
C ILE A 72 16.21 14.88 8.27
N CYS A 73 15.15 14.10 8.47
CA CYS A 73 15.24 12.70 8.83
C CYS A 73 14.91 11.83 7.63
N GLN A 74 15.70 10.77 7.42
CA GLN A 74 15.51 9.81 6.34
C GLN A 74 15.56 8.40 6.89
N TRP A 75 14.80 7.50 6.25
CA TRP A 75 14.77 6.09 6.60
C TRP A 75 15.49 5.25 5.56
N TYR A 76 16.26 4.29 6.06
CA TYR A 76 17.05 3.35 5.29
C TYR A 76 16.64 1.94 5.66
N PHE A 77 16.38 1.12 4.66
CA PHE A 77 16.27 -0.32 4.87
C PHE A 77 17.65 -0.90 5.18
N LEU A 78 17.72 -1.64 6.28
CA LEU A 78 18.95 -2.30 6.73
C LEU A 78 19.02 -3.73 6.20
N ASN A 79 18.05 -4.56 6.61
CA ASN A 79 18.01 -5.97 6.24
C ASN A 79 16.62 -6.59 6.48
N TYR A 80 16.46 -7.79 5.93
CA TYR A 80 15.36 -8.70 6.20
C TYR A 80 15.89 -9.88 7.03
N THR A 81 15.16 -10.25 8.08
CA THR A 81 15.43 -11.46 8.86
C THR A 81 14.21 -12.38 8.85
N PRO A 82 14.32 -13.59 8.28
CA PRO A 82 13.26 -14.59 8.36
C PRO A 82 13.06 -15.04 9.81
N SER A 83 11.82 -15.31 10.20
CA SER A 83 11.52 -15.89 11.51
C SER A 83 12.11 -17.29 11.66
N SER A 84 12.21 -17.78 12.90
CA SER A 84 12.59 -19.17 13.12
C SER A 84 11.63 -20.15 12.44
N TRP A 85 10.36 -19.76 12.30
CA TRP A 85 9.33 -20.56 11.66
C TRP A 85 9.47 -20.60 10.13
N GLU A 86 9.70 -19.45 9.50
CA GLU A 86 10.03 -19.37 8.07
C GLU A 86 11.30 -20.16 7.74
N ASN A 87 12.34 -20.06 8.56
CA ASN A 87 13.59 -20.80 8.35
C ASN A 87 13.39 -22.32 8.35
N ILE A 88 12.50 -22.85 9.19
CA ILE A 88 12.16 -24.28 9.19
C ILE A 88 11.55 -24.67 7.85
N TRP A 89 10.61 -23.87 7.33
CA TRP A 89 10.01 -24.13 6.02
C TRP A 89 11.04 -24.05 4.88
N PHE A 90 11.81 -22.96 4.83
CA PHE A 90 12.79 -22.74 3.77
C PHE A 90 13.87 -23.82 3.74
N THR A 91 14.39 -24.23 4.91
CA THR A 91 15.45 -25.26 4.99
C THR A 91 14.96 -26.65 4.56
N ASN A 92 13.67 -26.95 4.76
CA ASN A 92 13.08 -28.25 4.43
C ASN A 92 12.22 -28.20 3.15
N ILE A 93 12.31 -27.13 2.36
CA ILE A 93 11.38 -26.88 1.25
C ILE A 93 11.41 -27.97 0.17
N GLU A 94 12.56 -28.62 -0.02
CA GLU A 94 12.71 -29.73 -0.97
C GLU A 94 11.75 -30.89 -0.67
N GLU A 95 11.58 -31.19 0.61
CA GLU A 95 10.65 -32.21 1.09
C GLU A 95 9.23 -31.66 1.22
N PHE A 96 9.09 -30.48 1.86
CA PHE A 96 7.80 -29.92 2.24
C PHE A 96 6.92 -29.54 1.04
N GLN A 97 7.50 -29.11 -0.08
CA GLN A 97 6.74 -28.72 -1.28
C GLN A 97 5.88 -29.85 -1.87
N ASN A 98 6.21 -31.11 -1.59
CA ASN A 98 5.48 -32.26 -2.12
C ASN A 98 4.30 -32.70 -1.24
N ASN A 99 4.22 -32.17 0.00
CA ASN A 99 3.21 -32.56 0.98
C ASN A 99 2.85 -31.40 1.92
N VAL A 100 2.62 -30.21 1.34
CA VAL A 100 2.45 -28.95 2.09
C VAL A 100 1.33 -29.07 3.13
N CYS A 101 0.17 -29.60 2.74
CA CYS A 101 -0.95 -29.72 3.68
C CYS A 101 -0.73 -30.77 4.76
N GLU A 102 -0.07 -31.90 4.47
CA GLU A 102 0.30 -32.87 5.51
C GLU A 102 1.31 -32.27 6.50
N ARG A 103 2.22 -31.42 6.03
CA ARG A 103 3.17 -30.71 6.91
C ARG A 103 2.48 -29.67 7.77
N ILE A 104 1.55 -28.89 7.21
CA ILE A 104 0.76 -27.94 8.00
C ILE A 104 -0.10 -28.68 9.03
N ALA A 105 -0.64 -29.86 8.68
CA ALA A 105 -1.50 -30.64 9.55
C ALA A 105 -0.76 -31.35 10.72
N ASP A 106 0.57 -31.43 10.72
CA ASP A 106 1.33 -31.86 11.90
C ASP A 106 1.00 -30.94 13.08
N GLU A 107 0.67 -31.51 14.24
CA GLU A 107 0.16 -30.76 15.40
C GLU A 107 1.04 -29.55 15.77
N ARG A 108 2.37 -29.69 15.71
CA ARG A 108 3.29 -28.60 16.06
C ARG A 108 3.27 -27.49 15.01
N ASN A 109 3.16 -27.85 13.74
CA ASN A 109 3.11 -26.91 12.63
C ASN A 109 1.75 -26.21 12.58
N LEU A 110 0.68 -26.96 12.84
CA LEU A 110 -0.68 -26.44 12.91
C LEU A 110 -0.80 -25.39 14.00
N ASN A 111 -0.35 -25.68 15.23
CA ASN A 111 -0.42 -24.74 16.35
C ASN A 111 0.33 -23.44 16.07
N LYS A 112 1.54 -23.52 15.49
CA LYS A 112 2.29 -22.32 15.07
C LYS A 112 1.59 -21.55 13.97
N THR A 113 0.99 -22.26 13.02
CA THR A 113 0.27 -21.65 11.88
C THR A 113 -0.97 -20.90 12.36
N VAL A 114 -1.78 -21.52 13.22
CA VAL A 114 -2.95 -20.90 13.85
C VAL A 114 -2.52 -19.66 14.64
N LEU A 115 -1.51 -19.78 15.51
CA LEU A 115 -1.02 -18.65 16.29
C LEU A 115 -0.51 -17.50 15.42
N ALA A 116 0.21 -17.80 14.33
CA ALA A 116 0.66 -16.78 13.39
C ALA A 116 -0.50 -16.09 12.67
N VAL A 117 -1.50 -16.84 12.19
CA VAL A 117 -2.69 -16.28 11.52
C VAL A 117 -3.53 -15.44 12.48
N GLU A 118 -3.82 -15.93 13.69
CA GLU A 118 -4.53 -15.18 14.72
C GLU A 118 -3.83 -13.85 15.03
N ARG A 119 -2.49 -13.91 15.15
CA ARG A 119 -1.67 -12.72 15.36
C ARG A 119 -1.75 -11.73 14.19
N LEU A 120 -1.69 -12.22 12.95
CA LEU A 120 -1.82 -11.37 11.76
C LEU A 120 -3.19 -10.68 11.71
N MET A 121 -4.26 -11.43 11.95
CA MET A 121 -5.62 -10.90 11.98
C MET A 121 -5.81 -9.86 13.08
N GLU A 122 -5.22 -10.09 14.26
CA GLU A 122 -5.22 -9.13 15.36
C GLU A 122 -4.55 -7.81 14.94
N LEU A 123 -3.36 -7.88 14.33
CA LEU A 123 -2.63 -6.70 13.84
C LEU A 123 -3.41 -5.94 12.76
N GLN A 124 -4.07 -6.66 11.84
CA GLN A 124 -4.95 -6.08 10.83
C GLN A 124 -6.19 -5.40 11.42
N LYS A 125 -6.74 -5.89 12.55
CA LYS A 125 -7.94 -5.29 13.19
C LYS A 125 -7.62 -3.98 13.92
N PHE A 126 -6.54 -3.93 14.68
CA PHE A 126 -6.25 -2.79 15.56
C PHE A 126 -5.41 -1.69 14.92
N GLY A 127 -4.67 -2.00 13.87
CA GLY A 127 -3.80 -1.05 13.19
C GLY A 127 -2.89 -0.28 14.15
N ARG A 128 -2.78 1.03 13.92
CA ARG A 128 -1.83 1.92 14.61
C ARG A 128 -2.15 2.22 16.09
N ASN A 129 -3.34 1.87 16.57
CA ASN A 129 -3.78 2.26 17.92
C ASN A 129 -3.12 1.45 19.04
N ARG A 130 -2.34 0.41 18.72
CA ARG A 130 -1.59 -0.35 19.73
C ARG A 130 -0.22 0.28 19.98
N THR A 131 -0.02 0.68 21.23
CA THR A 131 1.24 1.20 21.72
C THR A 131 2.34 0.15 21.68
N GLN A 132 3.54 0.61 21.35
CA GLN A 132 4.80 -0.12 21.16
C GLN A 132 5.25 -1.05 22.31
N SER A 133 4.60 -1.05 23.48
CA SER A 133 5.20 -1.56 24.71
C SER A 133 5.25 -3.08 24.82
N ASP A 134 4.35 -3.81 24.17
CA ASP A 134 4.22 -5.23 24.47
C ASP A 134 4.53 -6.03 23.21
N LYS A 135 5.74 -6.60 23.15
CA LYS A 135 5.98 -7.78 22.30
C LYS A 135 4.93 -8.80 22.69
N GLN A 136 4.08 -9.18 21.75
CA GLN A 136 3.01 -10.12 22.06
C GLN A 136 3.39 -11.51 21.58
N HIS A 137 2.75 -12.49 22.19
CA HIS A 137 2.88 -13.88 21.79
C HIS A 137 2.55 -14.03 20.30
N GLY A 138 3.38 -14.76 19.56
CA GLY A 138 3.26 -14.96 18.12
C GLY A 138 4.16 -14.05 17.28
N ASP A 139 4.64 -12.91 17.80
CA ASP A 139 5.59 -12.04 17.09
C ASP A 139 6.90 -12.78 16.75
N GLU A 140 7.28 -13.79 17.53
CA GLU A 140 8.43 -14.67 17.29
C GLU A 140 8.28 -15.58 16.07
N LEU A 141 7.04 -15.80 15.61
CA LEU A 141 6.73 -16.58 14.41
C LEU A 141 6.74 -15.72 13.14
N LEU A 142 6.68 -14.39 13.28
CA LEU A 142 6.68 -13.44 12.17
C LEU A 142 8.10 -13.03 11.78
N SER A 143 8.31 -12.81 10.48
CA SER A 143 9.57 -12.33 9.94
C SER A 143 9.70 -10.82 10.16
N LYS A 144 10.90 -10.25 9.97
CA LYS A 144 11.17 -8.84 10.32
C LYS A 144 11.92 -8.10 9.22
N MET A 145 11.46 -6.88 8.96
CA MET A 145 12.15 -5.87 8.15
C MET A 145 12.79 -4.86 9.09
N PHE A 146 14.09 -4.60 8.94
CA PHE A 146 14.84 -3.66 9.79
C PHE A 146 15.10 -2.37 9.03
N TYR A 147 14.91 -1.25 9.73
CA TYR A 147 15.12 0.09 9.19
C TYR A 147 15.91 0.94 10.17
N ARG A 148 16.59 1.95 9.66
CA ARG A 148 17.27 2.98 10.42
C ARG A 148 16.81 4.35 10.00
N GLN A 149 16.43 5.18 10.95
CA GLN A 149 16.25 6.60 10.74
C GLN A 149 17.56 7.31 11.03
N GLU A 150 18.02 8.14 10.10
CA GLU A 150 19.11 9.08 10.35
C GLU A 150 18.59 10.50 10.17
N CYS A 151 18.76 11.33 11.19
CA CYS A 151 18.44 12.75 11.13
C CYS A 151 19.71 13.58 10.98
N ILE A 152 19.78 14.31 9.88
CA ILE A 152 20.91 15.14 9.50
C ILE A 152 20.53 16.60 9.65
N ASN A 153 21.41 17.38 10.28
CA ASN A 153 21.29 18.83 10.23
C ASN A 153 21.74 19.31 8.84
N PRO A 154 20.88 19.97 8.04
CA PRO A 154 21.21 20.33 6.67
C PRO A 154 22.39 21.32 6.57
N LEU A 155 22.63 22.12 7.62
CA LEU A 155 23.71 23.11 7.68
C LEU A 155 25.05 22.47 8.01
N THR A 156 25.10 21.54 8.97
CA THR A 156 26.37 20.93 9.41
C THR A 156 26.68 19.62 8.70
N LYS A 157 25.68 19.01 8.06
CA LYS A 157 25.73 17.63 7.50
C LYS A 157 26.08 16.56 8.54
N VAL A 158 26.01 16.89 9.83
CA VAL A 158 26.25 15.95 10.92
C VAL A 158 24.95 15.23 11.26
N SER A 159 24.99 13.89 11.28
CA SER A 159 23.92 13.07 11.86
C SER A 159 23.93 13.23 13.37
N PHE A 160 22.77 13.51 13.95
CA PHE A 160 22.65 13.75 15.40
C PHE A 160 21.64 12.81 16.07
N GLN A 161 20.90 12.02 15.30
CA GLN A 161 19.97 11.05 15.83
C GLN A 161 19.89 9.85 14.90
N GLU A 162 20.09 8.68 15.48
CA GLU A 162 19.98 7.39 14.82
C GLU A 162 18.96 6.54 15.59
N VAL A 163 17.93 6.06 14.90
CA VAL A 163 16.91 5.20 15.49
C VAL A 163 16.77 3.97 14.62
N GLU A 164 17.16 2.81 15.15
CA GLU A 164 16.87 1.54 14.49
C GLU A 164 15.52 1.01 14.92
N VAL A 165 14.75 0.50 13.97
CA VAL A 165 13.44 -0.13 14.21
C VAL A 165 13.35 -1.43 13.44
N SER A 166 12.55 -2.38 13.94
CA SER A 166 12.09 -3.51 13.14
C SER A 166 10.59 -3.47 12.98
N GLN A 167 10.08 -3.90 11.85
CA GLN A 167 8.67 -4.07 11.56
C GLN A 167 8.41 -5.53 11.24
N VAL A 168 7.34 -6.11 11.77
CA VAL A 168 6.97 -7.49 11.42
C VAL A 168 6.37 -7.57 10.01
N ILE A 169 6.47 -8.76 9.43
CA ILE A 169 5.83 -9.17 8.18
C ILE A 169 5.46 -10.65 8.32
N GLU A 170 4.40 -11.10 7.65
CA GLU A 170 4.03 -12.51 7.67
C GLU A 170 5.21 -13.40 7.24
N PRO A 171 5.39 -14.57 7.86
CA PRO A 171 6.45 -15.48 7.48
C PRO A 171 6.11 -16.19 6.16
N LEU A 172 7.11 -16.48 5.35
CA LEU A 172 6.97 -17.34 4.17
C LEU A 172 6.83 -18.81 4.64
N ILE A 173 5.60 -19.32 4.72
CA ILE A 173 5.29 -20.69 5.15
C ILE A 173 4.22 -21.32 4.25
N GLY A 174 4.11 -22.65 4.26
CA GLY A 174 3.04 -23.36 3.57
C GLY A 174 3.03 -23.07 2.06
N LEU A 175 1.85 -22.70 1.55
CA LEU A 175 1.65 -22.31 0.15
C LEU A 175 1.98 -20.83 -0.11
N LEU A 176 2.60 -20.14 0.85
CA LEU A 176 2.79 -18.68 0.89
C LEU A 176 1.49 -17.86 0.95
N ARG A 177 0.34 -18.53 0.90
CA ARG A 177 -1.01 -18.00 1.09
C ARG A 177 -1.52 -18.41 2.46
N ASP A 178 -2.77 -18.05 2.76
CA ASP A 178 -3.45 -18.55 3.94
C ASP A 178 -3.48 -20.09 3.96
N PRO A 179 -2.64 -20.72 4.79
CA PRO A 179 -2.49 -22.16 4.78
C PRO A 179 -3.70 -22.86 5.38
N LEU A 180 -4.53 -22.13 6.13
CA LEU A 180 -5.69 -22.66 6.82
C LEU A 180 -6.91 -22.78 5.92
N THR A 181 -6.86 -22.18 4.72
CA THR A 181 -7.99 -22.22 3.79
C THR A 181 -7.86 -23.22 2.66
N ILE A 182 -6.64 -23.46 2.17
CA ILE A 182 -6.42 -24.46 1.11
C ILE A 182 -6.36 -25.88 1.68
N CYS A 183 -5.83 -26.04 2.89
CA CYS A 183 -5.71 -27.33 3.53
C CYS A 183 -7.01 -27.74 4.24
N ASN A 184 -7.89 -28.43 3.51
CA ASN A 184 -9.25 -28.89 3.86
C ASN A 184 -9.44 -29.66 5.19
N ARG A 185 -8.45 -29.77 6.08
CA ARG A 185 -8.49 -30.64 7.28
C ARG A 185 -8.42 -29.92 8.63
N ILE A 186 -8.60 -28.61 8.68
CA ILE A 186 -8.44 -27.86 9.93
C ILE A 186 -9.83 -27.42 10.43
N ASN A 187 -10.56 -28.37 11.00
CA ASN A 187 -11.93 -28.17 11.52
C ASN A 187 -12.02 -27.25 12.77
N SER A 188 -10.90 -26.67 13.22
CA SER A 188 -10.79 -26.02 14.53
C SER A 188 -10.93 -24.50 14.53
N LEU A 189 -11.09 -23.85 13.37
CA LEU A 189 -11.16 -22.39 13.29
C LEU A 189 -12.62 -21.89 13.25
N PRO A 190 -13.02 -20.95 14.12
CA PRO A 190 -14.40 -20.46 14.19
C PRO A 190 -14.86 -19.83 12.87
N ALA A 191 -16.01 -20.29 12.37
CA ALA A 191 -16.64 -19.86 11.11
C ALA A 191 -16.97 -18.34 11.01
N SER A 192 -16.94 -17.62 12.12
CA SER A 192 -17.40 -16.22 12.20
C SER A 192 -16.37 -15.17 11.76
N ASP A 193 -15.11 -15.53 11.52
CA ASP A 193 -14.05 -14.59 11.12
C ASP A 193 -13.59 -14.75 9.65
N TYR A 194 -14.36 -15.48 8.81
CA TYR A 194 -14.05 -15.67 7.39
C TYR A 194 -14.72 -14.58 6.53
N GLU A 195 -14.11 -13.39 6.43
CA GLU A 195 -14.43 -12.46 5.34
C GLU A 195 -13.60 -12.81 4.08
N GLY A 196 -14.26 -13.31 3.04
CA GLY A 196 -13.67 -13.62 1.73
C GLY A 196 -13.90 -15.07 1.30
N ALA A 197 -14.05 -15.31 -0.01
CA ALA A 197 -14.13 -16.65 -0.57
C ALA A 197 -12.90 -17.46 -0.15
N GLU A 198 -13.11 -18.66 0.36
CA GLU A 198 -12.09 -19.52 0.98
C GLU A 198 -10.75 -19.52 0.21
N LEU A 199 -10.78 -19.69 -1.12
CA LEU A 199 -9.58 -19.72 -1.95
C LEU A 199 -8.75 -18.41 -1.94
N GLN A 200 -9.40 -17.25 -1.87
CA GLN A 200 -8.77 -15.92 -2.01
C GLN A 200 -8.58 -15.21 -0.67
N SER A 201 -8.40 -15.97 0.41
CA SER A 201 -8.23 -15.42 1.76
C SER A 201 -7.01 -14.51 1.85
N LYS A 202 -7.23 -13.29 2.35
CA LYS A 202 -6.21 -12.25 2.56
C LYS A 202 -5.82 -12.09 4.04
N ARG A 203 -6.25 -13.02 4.90
CA ARG A 203 -5.94 -13.04 6.35
C ARG A 203 -4.45 -13.14 6.64
N PHE A 204 -3.70 -13.75 5.72
CA PHE A 204 -2.27 -13.97 5.87
C PHE A 204 -1.41 -12.76 5.51
N PHE A 205 -2.01 -11.62 5.15
CA PHE A 205 -1.24 -10.41 4.83
C PHE A 205 -0.99 -9.54 6.03
N LEU A 206 0.25 -9.11 6.22
CA LEU A 206 0.53 -7.97 7.08
C LEU A 206 0.95 -6.77 6.26
N LEU A 207 -0.06 -6.00 5.85
CA LEU A 207 0.15 -4.72 5.18
C LEU A 207 1.10 -3.84 5.99
N SER A 208 1.99 -3.15 5.30
CA SER A 208 2.97 -2.28 5.92
C SER A 208 2.31 -1.27 6.87
N VAL A 209 1.21 -0.65 6.44
CA VAL A 209 0.42 0.33 7.21
C VAL A 209 -0.25 -0.22 8.48
N ALA A 210 -0.38 -1.55 8.58
CA ALA A 210 -0.94 -2.25 9.73
C ALA A 210 0.13 -2.88 10.63
N ALA A 211 1.35 -3.08 10.11
CA ALA A 211 2.37 -3.80 10.83
C ALA A 211 3.03 -2.92 11.92
N PRO A 212 3.13 -3.39 13.17
CA PRO A 212 3.76 -2.64 14.25
C PRO A 212 5.27 -2.55 14.02
N PHE A 213 5.87 -1.49 14.56
CA PHE A 213 7.32 -1.30 14.60
C PHE A 213 7.83 -1.33 16.04
N TYR A 214 9.04 -1.82 16.23
CA TYR A 214 9.72 -1.93 17.51
C TYR A 214 11.04 -1.16 17.43
N ILE A 215 11.21 -0.14 18.28
CA ILE A 215 12.47 0.61 18.37
C ILE A 215 13.53 -0.22 19.09
N HIS A 216 14.69 -0.37 18.46
CA HIS A 216 15.91 -0.95 19.02
C HIS A 216 16.84 0.22 19.41
N SER A 217 16.71 0.72 20.63
CA SER A 217 17.62 1.76 21.10
C SER A 217 19.01 1.15 21.34
N SER A 218 20.02 1.56 20.57
CA SER A 218 21.42 1.17 20.80
C SER A 218 22.02 1.83 22.06
N GLN A 219 21.36 2.84 22.64
CA GLN A 219 21.81 3.53 23.84
C GLN A 219 20.73 3.54 24.92
N GLN A 220 20.92 2.72 25.96
CA GLN A 220 20.04 2.69 27.15
C GLN A 220 19.86 4.06 27.81
N ASN A 221 20.83 4.98 27.67
CA ASN A 221 20.77 6.33 28.25
C ASN A 221 19.83 7.31 27.51
N HIS A 222 19.31 6.98 26.32
CA HIS A 222 18.38 7.83 25.58
C HIS A 222 16.90 7.50 25.80
N LYS A 223 16.58 6.40 26.51
CA LYS A 223 15.19 6.00 26.76
C LYS A 223 14.41 7.06 27.57
N ASP A 224 15.08 7.71 28.52
CA ASP A 224 14.46 8.73 29.38
C ASP A 224 14.20 10.05 28.63
N ILE A 225 15.02 10.39 27.63
CA ILE A 225 14.82 11.59 26.80
C ILE A 225 13.72 11.36 25.76
N LEU A 226 13.64 10.16 25.18
CA LEU A 226 12.60 9.80 24.21
C LEU A 226 11.22 9.67 24.86
N GLN A 227 11.09 9.03 26.02
CA GLN A 227 9.78 8.91 26.69
C GLN A 227 9.20 10.29 27.07
N ASN A 228 10.03 11.22 27.52
CA ASN A 228 9.60 12.58 27.87
C ASN A 228 9.33 13.49 26.66
N ASN A 229 10.03 13.29 25.53
CA ASN A 229 9.78 14.03 24.29
C ASN A 229 8.63 13.47 23.45
N ILE A 230 8.35 12.16 23.51
CA ILE A 230 7.22 11.54 22.83
C ILE A 230 5.89 11.95 23.49
N GLN A 231 5.86 12.15 24.81
CA GLN A 231 4.67 12.67 25.49
C GLN A 231 4.43 14.18 25.26
N SER A 232 5.50 14.98 25.09
CA SER A 232 5.39 16.44 24.97
C SER A 232 5.29 16.95 23.52
N ASN A 233 5.78 16.20 22.54
CA ASN A 233 5.57 16.50 21.12
C ASN A 233 4.44 15.66 20.54
N LYS A 234 3.21 16.15 20.73
CA LYS A 234 2.05 15.90 19.85
C LYS A 234 2.28 16.36 18.39
N HIS A 235 3.53 16.59 17.99
CA HIS A 235 3.90 16.85 16.61
C HIS A 235 4.04 15.52 15.86
N ASN A 236 2.91 15.08 15.29
CA ASN A 236 2.82 14.61 13.91
C ASN A 236 3.79 13.50 13.42
N THR A 237 4.30 12.61 14.28
CA THR A 237 5.02 11.40 13.84
C THR A 237 4.08 10.29 13.34
N ASN A 238 2.91 10.66 12.78
CA ASN A 238 1.98 9.76 12.09
C ASN A 238 2.57 9.18 10.78
N VAL A 239 3.80 9.57 10.43
CA VAL A 239 4.50 9.15 9.24
C VAL A 239 5.36 7.93 9.58
N LEU A 240 4.97 6.79 9.00
CA LEU A 240 5.64 5.52 9.23
C LEU A 240 7.02 5.50 8.56
N PRO A 241 8.00 4.79 9.14
CA PRO A 241 9.38 4.73 8.66
C PRO A 241 9.56 4.54 7.14
N TRP A 242 8.78 3.67 6.54
CA TRP A 242 8.94 3.27 5.13
C TRP A 242 8.02 4.03 4.17
N MET A 243 7.13 4.92 4.62
CA MET A 243 6.37 5.77 3.70
C MET A 243 7.27 6.75 2.91
N TYR A 244 8.56 6.79 3.24
CA TYR A 244 9.60 7.62 2.62
C TYR A 244 10.92 6.83 2.53
N GLN A 245 10.84 5.55 2.16
CA GLN A 245 12.02 4.68 2.13
C GLN A 245 12.95 5.08 1.00
N ARG A 246 14.12 5.63 1.34
CA ARG A 246 15.18 5.83 0.36
C ARG A 246 16.04 4.58 0.31
N SER A 247 15.83 3.76 -0.70
CA SER A 247 16.73 2.63 -0.95
C SER A 247 17.92 3.07 -1.82
N LYS A 248 19.12 2.82 -1.28
CA LYS A 248 20.40 2.55 -1.97
C LYS A 248 20.99 3.55 -2.99
N LEU A 249 20.45 4.76 -3.16
CA LEU A 249 21.13 5.79 -3.95
C LEU A 249 22.30 6.39 -3.15
N ASN A 250 23.53 6.05 -3.54
CA ASN A 250 24.78 6.62 -3.02
C ASN A 250 24.70 8.16 -2.98
N LEU A 251 24.82 8.70 -1.76
CA LEU A 251 24.32 10.02 -1.39
C LEU A 251 25.48 11.03 -1.27
N LEU A 252 26.30 11.15 -2.31
CA LEU A 252 27.42 12.11 -2.30
C LEU A 252 27.25 13.30 -3.24
N ASP A 253 26.38 13.24 -4.25
CA ASP A 253 26.29 14.33 -5.23
C ASP A 253 24.84 14.74 -5.45
N THR A 254 24.44 15.89 -4.89
CA THR A 254 23.52 16.94 -5.44
C THR A 254 22.81 17.71 -4.32
N GLU A 255 22.58 19.01 -4.55
CA GLU A 255 21.79 19.91 -3.71
C GLU A 255 20.41 19.30 -3.41
N PHE A 256 20.21 18.89 -2.17
CA PHE A 256 19.09 18.04 -1.78
C PHE A 256 17.99 18.89 -1.10
N ASP A 257 17.07 19.44 -1.90
CA ASP A 257 15.79 19.95 -1.40
C ASP A 257 14.82 18.77 -1.32
N ILE A 258 14.71 18.18 -0.14
CA ILE A 258 13.83 17.03 0.10
C ILE A 258 12.45 17.59 0.33
N ASP A 259 11.72 17.83 -0.75
CA ASP A 259 10.33 18.23 -0.65
C ASP A 259 9.45 17.00 -0.33
N THR A 260 9.55 16.51 0.90
CA THR A 260 8.63 15.48 1.43
C THR A 260 7.19 15.94 1.41
N LYS A 261 6.90 17.23 1.20
CA LYS A 261 5.53 17.73 1.03
C LYS A 261 4.88 17.23 -0.25
N ASN A 262 5.66 16.73 -1.21
CA ASN A 262 5.19 16.22 -2.49
C ASN A 262 5.26 14.68 -2.62
N ALA A 263 5.47 13.95 -1.53
CA ALA A 263 5.40 12.50 -1.55
C ALA A 263 3.98 12.02 -1.87
N GLN A 264 3.88 11.01 -2.70
CA GLN A 264 2.62 10.43 -3.15
C GLN A 264 2.47 8.99 -2.65
N ASN A 265 1.24 8.57 -2.39
CA ASN A 265 0.88 7.16 -2.23
C ASN A 265 0.36 6.65 -3.58
N ILE A 266 1.07 5.72 -4.21
CA ILE A 266 0.75 5.23 -5.55
C ILE A 266 0.41 3.75 -5.47
N LEU A 267 -0.74 3.36 -6.02
CA LEU A 267 -1.10 1.97 -6.26
C LEU A 267 -0.95 1.67 -7.75
N ILE A 268 -0.24 0.60 -8.09
CA ILE A 268 -0.15 0.05 -9.44
C ILE A 268 -0.70 -1.38 -9.42
N ASP A 269 -1.89 -1.57 -9.98
CA ASP A 269 -2.59 -2.85 -10.08
C ASP A 269 -2.42 -3.40 -11.51
N LEU A 270 -1.56 -4.40 -11.66
CA LEU A 270 -1.26 -5.05 -12.94
C LEU A 270 -2.09 -6.34 -13.05
N GLY A 271 -2.96 -6.38 -14.06
CA GLY A 271 -4.06 -7.35 -14.19
C GLY A 271 -5.23 -6.96 -13.30
N SER A 272 -5.61 -5.69 -13.43
CA SER A 272 -6.72 -5.08 -12.73
C SER A 272 -8.02 -5.45 -13.41
N SER A 273 -8.83 -6.23 -12.71
CA SER A 273 -10.21 -6.45 -13.10
C SER A 273 -11.07 -5.20 -12.83
N TYR A 274 -12.39 -5.33 -12.92
CA TYR A 274 -13.28 -4.24 -12.56
C TYR A 274 -13.15 -3.85 -11.08
N PHE A 275 -13.10 -2.55 -10.78
CA PHE A 275 -12.77 -2.03 -9.44
C PHE A 275 -13.60 -2.65 -8.31
N LYS A 276 -14.94 -2.70 -8.42
CA LYS A 276 -15.82 -3.19 -7.33
C LYS A 276 -16.26 -4.63 -7.47
N ASN A 277 -16.17 -5.22 -8.66
CA ASN A 277 -16.90 -6.45 -8.91
C ASN A 277 -16.20 -7.34 -9.93
N TRP A 278 -15.65 -8.45 -9.45
CA TRP A 278 -15.24 -9.56 -10.28
C TRP A 278 -16.12 -10.77 -9.95
N GLY A 279 -16.89 -11.25 -10.93
CA GLY A 279 -17.74 -12.44 -10.74
C GLY A 279 -18.89 -12.30 -9.72
N GLY A 280 -19.23 -11.10 -9.26
CA GLY A 280 -20.22 -10.84 -8.22
C GLY A 280 -19.64 -10.52 -6.85
N ASP A 281 -18.31 -10.63 -6.66
CA ASP A 281 -17.63 -10.48 -5.38
C ASP A 281 -16.72 -9.25 -5.38
N SER A 282 -16.96 -8.32 -4.45
CA SER A 282 -16.15 -7.12 -4.28
C SER A 282 -14.83 -7.38 -3.54
N SER A 283 -14.75 -8.46 -2.76
CA SER A 283 -13.53 -8.85 -2.03
C SER A 283 -12.46 -9.49 -2.93
N ALA A 284 -12.89 -9.98 -4.10
CA ALA A 284 -12.02 -10.51 -5.15
C ALA A 284 -11.36 -9.42 -6.00
N ALA A 285 -11.97 -8.22 -6.06
CA ALA A 285 -11.45 -7.11 -6.84
C ALA A 285 -10.28 -6.42 -6.12
N ALA A 286 -9.05 -6.65 -6.62
CA ALA A 286 -7.81 -6.16 -6.00
C ALA A 286 -7.83 -4.66 -5.75
N GLY A 287 -8.17 -3.86 -6.76
CA GLY A 287 -8.23 -2.39 -6.65
C GLY A 287 -9.11 -1.89 -5.50
N HIS A 288 -10.32 -2.44 -5.33
CA HIS A 288 -11.18 -2.09 -4.20
C HIS A 288 -10.63 -2.59 -2.87
N TRP A 289 -10.09 -3.81 -2.81
CA TRP A 289 -9.50 -4.35 -1.60
C TRP A 289 -8.36 -3.45 -1.08
N PHE A 290 -7.40 -3.09 -1.94
CA PHE A 290 -6.31 -2.18 -1.57
C PHE A 290 -6.83 -0.82 -1.12
N TYR A 291 -7.74 -0.22 -1.88
CA TYR A 291 -8.31 1.08 -1.56
C TYR A 291 -8.95 1.08 -0.16
N GLU A 292 -9.84 0.12 0.14
CA GLU A 292 -10.52 0.06 1.44
C GLU A 292 -9.55 -0.24 2.59
N HIS A 293 -8.60 -1.14 2.39
CA HIS A 293 -7.67 -1.54 3.46
C HIS A 293 -6.70 -0.41 3.81
N TYR A 294 -6.08 0.25 2.84
CA TYR A 294 -5.21 1.39 3.13
C TYR A 294 -5.99 2.57 3.71
N LYS A 295 -7.19 2.85 3.18
CA LYS A 295 -8.08 3.91 3.69
C LYS A 295 -8.47 3.67 5.14
N ARG A 296 -8.72 2.43 5.55
CA ARG A 296 -9.00 2.04 6.95
C ARG A 296 -7.87 2.44 7.89
N PHE A 297 -6.61 2.41 7.43
CA PHE A 297 -5.44 2.85 8.21
C PHE A 297 -5.08 4.32 7.98
N GLY A 298 -5.99 5.11 7.40
CA GLY A 298 -5.80 6.53 7.16
C GLY A 298 -4.81 6.86 6.03
N VAL A 299 -4.46 5.89 5.19
CA VAL A 299 -3.63 6.11 4.00
C VAL A 299 -4.54 6.22 2.78
N LYS A 300 -4.46 7.36 2.09
CA LYS A 300 -5.19 7.59 0.85
C LYS A 300 -4.20 7.52 -0.30
N PHE A 301 -4.56 6.81 -1.36
CA PHE A 301 -3.80 6.86 -2.60
C PHE A 301 -3.99 8.22 -3.28
N ASP A 302 -2.89 8.79 -3.75
CA ASP A 302 -2.88 9.99 -4.59
C ASP A 302 -3.00 9.62 -6.07
N ARG A 303 -2.67 8.36 -6.40
CA ARG A 303 -2.79 7.80 -7.74
C ARG A 303 -3.07 6.31 -7.68
N ILE A 304 -4.01 5.85 -8.50
CA ILE A 304 -4.28 4.43 -8.73
C ILE A 304 -4.15 4.17 -10.23
N ILE A 305 -3.25 3.27 -10.60
CA ILE A 305 -2.98 2.89 -11.98
C ILE A 305 -3.41 1.44 -12.14
N ALA A 306 -4.39 1.21 -13.00
CA ALA A 306 -4.94 -0.11 -13.28
C ALA A 306 -4.56 -0.52 -14.70
N TYR A 307 -3.73 -1.54 -14.83
CA TYR A 307 -3.39 -2.18 -16.11
C TYR A 307 -4.24 -3.41 -16.29
N GLU A 308 -4.85 -3.58 -17.46
CA GLU A 308 -5.60 -4.80 -17.74
C GLU A 308 -5.16 -5.43 -19.06
N HIS A 309 -4.93 -6.75 -19.04
CA HIS A 309 -4.52 -7.50 -20.22
C HIS A 309 -5.67 -7.70 -21.19
N SER A 310 -6.85 -8.04 -20.67
CA SER A 310 -8.06 -8.28 -21.43
C SER A 310 -8.96 -7.04 -21.41
N PRO A 311 -9.09 -6.30 -22.52
CA PRO A 311 -9.75 -5.00 -22.52
C PRO A 311 -11.14 -5.01 -21.85
N LEU A 312 -11.31 -4.18 -20.82
CA LEU A 312 -12.58 -3.96 -20.13
C LEU A 312 -13.50 -3.05 -20.93
N ASN A 313 -14.80 -3.09 -20.63
CA ASN A 313 -15.72 -2.06 -21.08
C ASN A 313 -15.48 -0.77 -20.26
N PRO A 314 -15.09 0.36 -20.90
CA PRO A 314 -14.75 1.57 -20.15
C PRO A 314 -15.91 2.11 -19.32
N GLN A 315 -17.13 2.16 -19.88
CA GLN A 315 -18.29 2.70 -19.15
C GLN A 315 -18.56 1.90 -17.87
N THR A 316 -18.50 0.57 -17.96
CA THR A 316 -18.67 -0.31 -16.81
C THR A 316 -17.56 -0.10 -15.77
N ALA A 317 -16.29 0.01 -16.22
CA ALA A 317 -15.15 0.22 -15.32
C ALA A 317 -15.26 1.55 -14.55
N TRP A 318 -15.53 2.65 -15.26
CA TRP A 318 -15.64 3.98 -14.66
C TRP A 318 -16.87 4.10 -13.74
N ASN A 319 -18.00 3.48 -14.06
CA ASN A 319 -19.21 3.52 -13.24
C ASN A 319 -19.06 2.81 -11.88
N GLN A 320 -18.04 1.98 -11.69
CA GLN A 320 -17.80 1.29 -10.43
C GLN A 320 -16.99 2.11 -9.43
N LEU A 321 -16.24 3.11 -9.88
CA LEU A 321 -15.34 3.86 -9.02
C LEU A 321 -16.12 4.64 -7.95
N PRO A 322 -15.64 4.68 -6.70
CA PRO A 322 -16.06 5.69 -5.73
C PRO A 322 -15.76 7.11 -6.25
N ASP A 323 -16.58 8.08 -5.84
CA ASP A 323 -16.45 9.48 -6.29
C ASP A 323 -15.07 10.08 -5.99
N ASP A 324 -14.48 9.74 -4.83
CA ASP A 324 -13.16 10.22 -4.42
C ASP A 324 -11.99 9.53 -5.14
N VAL A 325 -12.25 8.39 -5.78
CA VAL A 325 -11.26 7.64 -6.57
C VAL A 325 -11.25 8.09 -8.04
N PHE A 326 -12.37 8.60 -8.54
CA PHE A 326 -12.54 8.93 -9.96
C PHE A 326 -11.42 9.80 -10.53
N ALA A 327 -10.99 10.84 -9.80
CA ALA A 327 -9.98 11.79 -10.27
C ALA A 327 -8.53 11.28 -10.18
N ILE A 328 -8.29 10.23 -9.39
CA ILE A 328 -6.94 9.67 -9.15
C ILE A 328 -6.72 8.33 -9.86
N TYR A 329 -7.77 7.77 -10.47
CA TYR A 329 -7.74 6.48 -11.15
C TYR A 329 -7.37 6.64 -12.62
N THR A 330 -6.43 5.81 -13.08
CA THR A 330 -6.00 5.74 -14.48
C THR A 330 -6.14 4.30 -14.96
N LEU A 331 -7.07 4.06 -15.89
CA LEU A 331 -7.22 2.77 -16.54
C LEU A 331 -6.36 2.69 -17.81
N ILE A 332 -5.43 1.75 -17.84
CA ILE A 332 -4.62 1.41 -18.99
C ILE A 332 -5.17 0.11 -19.57
N ASN A 333 -6.13 0.29 -20.46
CA ASN A 333 -6.92 -0.80 -21.04
C ASN A 333 -6.21 -1.48 -22.22
N VAL A 334 -4.91 -1.71 -22.07
CA VAL A 334 -4.02 -2.37 -23.03
C VAL A 334 -3.07 -3.27 -22.25
N GLY A 335 -2.82 -4.47 -22.77
CA GLY A 335 -2.01 -5.44 -22.06
C GLY A 335 -0.56 -5.01 -21.80
N CYS A 336 -0.04 -5.43 -20.66
CA CYS A 336 1.35 -5.24 -20.28
C CYS A 336 2.29 -5.91 -21.28
N ALA A 337 3.46 -5.32 -21.48
CA ALA A 337 4.56 -5.90 -22.22
C ALA A 337 5.80 -6.03 -21.33
N THR A 338 6.72 -6.92 -21.69
CA THR A 338 8.01 -7.06 -21.00
C THR A 338 9.03 -6.02 -21.46
N SER A 339 8.71 -5.23 -22.50
CA SER A 339 9.57 -4.17 -23.06
C SER A 339 8.76 -3.07 -23.74
N GLY A 340 9.40 -1.96 -24.09
CA GLY A 340 8.76 -0.85 -24.78
C GLY A 340 7.83 -0.01 -23.90
N LYS A 341 6.97 0.81 -24.52
CA LYS A 341 6.15 1.81 -23.82
C LYS A 341 5.04 1.24 -22.91
N PHE A 342 4.68 -0.03 -23.11
CA PHE A 342 3.67 -0.74 -22.31
C PHE A 342 4.30 -1.66 -21.26
N ASN A 343 5.61 -1.56 -21.06
CA ASN A 343 6.23 -2.13 -19.87
C ASN A 343 5.88 -1.25 -18.65
N PRO A 344 5.24 -1.82 -17.61
CA PRO A 344 4.78 -1.05 -16.45
C PRO A 344 5.93 -0.36 -15.70
N TRP A 345 7.15 -0.88 -15.80
CA TRP A 345 8.32 -0.29 -15.16
C TRP A 345 8.78 1.01 -15.81
N VAL A 346 8.51 1.20 -17.11
CA VAL A 346 8.74 2.49 -17.78
C VAL A 346 7.85 3.57 -17.18
N MET A 347 6.60 3.22 -16.89
CA MET A 347 5.64 4.12 -16.25
C MET A 347 6.00 4.39 -14.79
N LEU A 348 6.36 3.35 -14.03
CA LEU A 348 6.81 3.50 -12.64
C LEU A 348 7.97 4.50 -12.55
N LYS A 349 9.02 4.35 -13.37
CA LYS A 349 10.18 5.26 -13.39
C LYS A 349 9.82 6.71 -13.77
N ALA A 350 8.75 6.89 -14.54
CA ALA A 350 8.30 8.23 -14.96
C ALA A 350 7.42 8.92 -13.91
N LEU A 351 6.72 8.15 -13.06
CA LEU A 351 5.72 8.66 -12.14
C LEU A 351 6.22 8.71 -10.69
N ALA A 352 6.94 7.69 -10.25
CA ALA A 352 7.35 7.52 -8.87
C ALA A 352 8.74 8.12 -8.62
N LYS A 353 8.92 8.58 -7.39
CA LYS A 353 10.18 9.09 -6.85
C LYS A 353 10.61 8.22 -5.66
N PRO A 354 11.89 8.23 -5.28
CA PRO A 354 12.38 7.45 -4.12
C PRO A 354 11.81 7.83 -2.75
N HIS A 355 10.89 8.79 -2.67
CA HIS A 355 10.22 9.21 -1.44
C HIS A 355 8.70 9.05 -1.52
N ASP A 356 8.19 8.55 -2.65
CA ASP A 356 6.80 8.13 -2.76
C ASP A 356 6.63 6.77 -2.08
N HIS A 357 5.42 6.49 -1.62
CA HIS A 357 5.04 5.17 -1.11
C HIS A 357 4.32 4.40 -2.22
N VAL A 358 4.97 3.37 -2.77
CA VAL A 358 4.49 2.65 -3.95
C VAL A 358 4.12 1.21 -3.60
N VAL A 359 2.87 0.88 -3.90
CA VAL A 359 2.28 -0.46 -3.75
C VAL A 359 2.02 -1.04 -5.14
N ILE A 360 2.50 -2.25 -5.40
CA ILE A 360 2.29 -2.93 -6.68
C ILE A 360 1.61 -4.29 -6.48
N LYS A 361 0.59 -4.59 -7.28
CA LYS A 361 0.07 -5.95 -7.46
C LYS A 361 0.37 -6.42 -8.88
N LEU A 362 0.88 -7.63 -9.02
CA LEU A 362 1.12 -8.32 -10.27
C LEU A 362 0.34 -9.63 -10.28
N ASP A 363 -0.68 -9.71 -11.11
CA ASP A 363 -1.44 -10.94 -11.38
C ASP A 363 -2.31 -10.66 -12.61
N ILE A 364 -1.76 -11.02 -13.77
CA ILE A 364 -2.21 -10.79 -15.15
C ILE A 364 -2.66 -12.13 -15.79
N ASP A 365 -2.67 -13.23 -15.03
CA ASP A 365 -2.97 -14.58 -15.52
C ASP A 365 -2.07 -15.03 -16.70
N THR A 366 -0.88 -14.45 -16.84
CA THR A 366 0.01 -14.71 -17.99
C THR A 366 1.47 -14.87 -17.52
N PRO A 367 1.87 -16.08 -17.07
CA PRO A 367 3.20 -16.32 -16.51
C PRO A 367 4.36 -15.92 -17.43
N ALA A 368 4.18 -16.05 -18.76
CA ALA A 368 5.17 -15.65 -19.76
C ALA A 368 5.47 -14.14 -19.79
N ILE A 369 4.59 -13.31 -19.21
CA ILE A 369 4.79 -11.86 -19.04
C ILE A 369 5.23 -11.56 -17.61
N GLU A 370 4.58 -12.16 -16.61
CA GLU A 370 4.79 -11.87 -15.20
C GLU A 370 6.20 -12.24 -14.72
N VAL A 371 6.68 -13.44 -15.08
CA VAL A 371 8.01 -13.91 -14.65
C VAL A 371 9.11 -12.97 -15.15
N PRO A 372 9.17 -12.58 -16.45
CA PRO A 372 10.12 -11.57 -16.90
C PRO A 372 9.96 -10.20 -16.23
N LEU A 373 8.75 -9.79 -15.85
CA LEU A 373 8.55 -8.52 -15.12
C LEU A 373 9.13 -8.61 -13.69
N MET A 374 8.97 -9.75 -13.01
CA MET A 374 9.57 -10.01 -11.71
C MET A 374 11.10 -10.11 -11.79
N ASP A 375 11.64 -10.69 -12.86
CA ASP A 375 13.09 -10.70 -13.11
C ASP A 375 13.63 -9.28 -13.28
N GLN A 376 12.91 -8.40 -13.99
CA GLN A 376 13.30 -6.99 -14.11
C GLN A 376 13.27 -6.28 -12.76
N LEU A 377 12.22 -6.50 -11.96
CA LEU A 377 12.13 -5.96 -10.60
C LEU A 377 13.32 -6.41 -9.73
N LEU A 378 13.65 -7.69 -9.78
CA LEU A 378 14.73 -8.27 -8.97
C LEU A 378 16.11 -7.72 -9.37
N ASN A 379 16.34 -7.48 -10.67
CA ASN A 379 17.68 -7.21 -11.19
C ASN A 379 17.96 -5.74 -11.52
N ASP A 380 16.94 -4.87 -11.58
CA ASP A 380 17.11 -3.45 -11.89
C ASP A 380 16.90 -2.59 -10.64
N SER A 381 18.00 -2.06 -10.10
CA SER A 381 17.96 -1.19 -8.91
C SER A 381 17.16 0.09 -9.13
N SER A 382 17.03 0.57 -10.36
CA SER A 382 16.21 1.75 -10.66
C SER A 382 14.70 1.45 -10.66
N ILE A 383 14.31 0.17 -10.56
CA ILE A 383 12.93 -0.29 -10.38
C ILE A 383 12.69 -0.63 -8.92
N ASN A 384 13.46 -1.57 -8.36
CA ASN A 384 13.23 -2.01 -6.97
C ASN A 384 13.43 -0.89 -5.96
N SER A 385 14.18 0.16 -6.29
CA SER A 385 14.33 1.28 -5.38
C SER A 385 13.09 2.16 -5.21
N LEU A 386 12.10 1.99 -6.10
CA LEU A 386 10.87 2.79 -6.16
C LEU A 386 9.66 2.04 -5.61
N ILE A 387 9.82 0.83 -5.08
CA ILE A 387 8.70 -0.02 -4.63
C ILE A 387 8.91 -0.38 -3.17
N ASP A 388 7.90 -0.12 -2.36
CA ASP A 388 7.91 -0.42 -0.92
C ASP A 388 7.21 -1.74 -0.63
N GLU A 389 6.12 -2.02 -1.34
CA GLU A 389 5.24 -3.15 -1.07
C GLU A 389 4.75 -3.78 -2.38
N ALA A 390 4.86 -5.09 -2.49
CA ALA A 390 4.55 -5.84 -3.71
C ALA A 390 3.73 -7.09 -3.41
N PHE A 391 2.77 -7.39 -4.28
CA PHE A 391 1.88 -8.54 -4.22
C PHE A 391 1.98 -9.29 -5.55
N PHE A 392 2.27 -10.59 -5.53
CA PHE A 392 2.43 -11.37 -6.75
C PHE A 392 1.80 -12.76 -6.59
N GLU A 393 0.96 -13.14 -7.56
CA GLU A 393 0.44 -14.50 -7.69
C GLU A 393 1.42 -15.32 -8.52
N HIS A 394 2.39 -15.95 -7.85
CA HIS A 394 3.33 -16.80 -8.55
C HIS A 394 2.71 -18.18 -8.82
N HIS A 395 2.20 -18.37 -10.03
CA HIS A 395 1.70 -19.66 -10.51
C HIS A 395 2.82 -20.71 -10.57
N ILE A 396 2.78 -21.71 -9.68
CA ILE A 396 3.81 -22.76 -9.51
C ILE A 396 3.19 -24.15 -9.37
N THR A 397 3.94 -25.21 -9.65
CA THR A 397 3.46 -26.58 -9.46
C THR A 397 3.43 -26.94 -7.97
N VAL A 398 2.22 -27.02 -7.40
CA VAL A 398 1.94 -27.58 -6.07
C VAL A 398 0.64 -28.38 -6.12
N ARG A 399 0.64 -29.59 -5.53
CA ARG A 399 -0.46 -30.57 -5.64
C ARG A 399 -1.81 -29.98 -5.21
N GLU A 400 -1.81 -29.21 -4.14
CA GLU A 400 -2.99 -28.57 -3.55
C GLU A 400 -3.65 -27.56 -4.49
N MET A 401 -2.86 -26.87 -5.32
CA MET A 401 -3.32 -25.81 -6.22
C MET A 401 -3.49 -26.27 -7.67
N GLN A 402 -3.13 -27.52 -7.98
CA GLN A 402 -3.16 -28.08 -9.34
C GLN A 402 -4.55 -28.02 -9.99
N GLN A 403 -5.62 -28.14 -9.21
CA GLN A 403 -6.99 -28.03 -9.71
C GLN A 403 -7.37 -26.62 -10.17
N TYR A 404 -6.69 -25.59 -9.66
CA TYR A 404 -6.97 -24.18 -9.96
C TYR A 404 -6.02 -23.64 -11.04
N TRP A 405 -4.72 -23.98 -10.94
CA TRP A 405 -3.70 -23.45 -11.85
C TRP A 405 -3.30 -24.39 -12.99
N GLY A 406 -3.76 -25.64 -12.96
CA GLY A 406 -3.27 -26.67 -13.87
C GLY A 406 -1.80 -27.03 -13.56
N ASN A 407 -0.94 -26.97 -14.56
CA ASN A 407 0.48 -27.37 -14.45
C ASN A 407 1.41 -26.21 -14.83
N PRO A 408 1.44 -25.11 -14.06
CA PRO A 408 2.33 -23.99 -14.34
C PRO A 408 3.79 -24.39 -14.11
N PRO A 409 4.76 -23.74 -14.79
CA PRO A 409 6.18 -24.05 -14.61
C PRO A 409 6.66 -23.67 -13.20
N GLY A 410 7.79 -24.25 -12.80
CA GLY A 410 8.41 -23.96 -11.51
C GLY A 410 7.77 -24.71 -10.33
N ASN A 411 8.36 -24.52 -9.16
CA ASN A 411 8.00 -25.20 -7.91
C ASN A 411 7.87 -24.19 -6.76
N LEU A 412 7.42 -24.67 -5.60
CA LEU A 412 7.27 -23.83 -4.41
C LEU A 412 8.57 -23.21 -3.92
N LYS A 413 9.68 -23.94 -4.02
CA LYS A 413 11.00 -23.41 -3.67
C LYS A 413 11.36 -22.18 -4.52
N ASP A 414 10.98 -22.13 -5.79
CA ASP A 414 11.24 -20.97 -6.66
C ASP A 414 10.54 -19.71 -6.12
N SER A 415 9.28 -19.82 -5.66
CA SER A 415 8.56 -18.70 -5.02
C SER A 415 9.22 -18.24 -3.72
N TYR A 416 9.62 -19.18 -2.86
CA TYR A 416 10.34 -18.85 -1.63
C TYR A 416 11.62 -18.08 -1.93
N VAL A 417 12.44 -18.56 -2.87
CA VAL A 417 13.69 -17.92 -3.27
C VAL A 417 13.43 -16.51 -3.82
N LEU A 418 12.45 -16.35 -4.72
CA LEU A 418 12.09 -15.06 -5.29
C LEU A 418 11.64 -14.07 -4.20
N PHE A 419 10.74 -14.48 -3.32
CA PHE A 419 10.13 -13.58 -2.33
C PHE A 419 11.13 -13.19 -1.24
N THR A 420 11.96 -14.14 -0.78
CA THR A 420 13.05 -13.83 0.15
C THR A 420 14.02 -12.82 -0.45
N LYS A 421 14.42 -12.97 -1.72
CA LYS A 421 15.33 -12.01 -2.38
C LYS A 421 14.73 -10.61 -2.48
N LEU A 422 13.44 -10.49 -2.81
CA LEU A 422 12.76 -9.18 -2.86
C LEU A 422 12.66 -8.55 -1.47
N ARG A 423 12.36 -9.33 -0.43
CA ARG A 423 12.40 -8.86 0.97
C ARG A 423 13.80 -8.41 1.38
N GLN A 424 14.86 -9.11 0.95
CA GLN A 424 16.25 -8.69 1.14
C GLN A 424 16.64 -7.43 0.37
N LEU A 425 15.87 -7.03 -0.65
CA LEU A 425 16.01 -5.74 -1.33
C LEU A 425 15.27 -4.59 -0.64
N GLY A 426 14.46 -4.89 0.37
CA GLY A 426 13.65 -3.91 1.10
C GLY A 426 12.21 -3.80 0.62
N ILE A 427 11.78 -4.66 -0.32
CA ILE A 427 10.39 -4.73 -0.79
C ILE A 427 9.61 -5.67 0.13
N ARG A 428 8.52 -5.18 0.71
CA ARG A 428 7.57 -6.03 1.45
C ARG A 428 6.78 -6.88 0.45
N MET A 429 7.32 -8.06 0.16
CA MET A 429 6.76 -9.00 -0.82
C MET A 429 5.73 -9.93 -0.18
N HIS A 430 4.55 -10.02 -0.79
CA HIS A 430 3.38 -10.80 -0.38
C HIS A 430 2.91 -11.77 -1.49
N SER A 431 2.45 -12.97 -1.13
CA SER A 431 1.85 -13.91 -2.10
C SER A 431 0.39 -13.58 -2.35
N TRP A 432 0.07 -13.00 -3.51
CA TRP A 432 -1.32 -12.68 -3.86
C TRP A 432 -2.16 -13.98 -3.99
N PRO A 433 -3.36 -14.10 -3.37
CA PRO A 433 -4.16 -15.32 -3.30
C PRO A 433 -5.27 -15.45 -4.35
#